data_AF-A0A951RFM8-F1
#
_entry.id   AF-A0A951RFM8-F1
#
_cell.length_a   1.000
_cell.length_b   1.000
_cell.length_c   1.000
_cell.angle_alpha   90.00
_cell.angle_beta   90.00
_cell.angle_gamma   90.00
#
_symmetry.space_group_name_H-M   'P 1'
#
loop_
_entity.id
_entity.type
_entity.pdbx_description
1 polymer ?
#
loop_
_entity_poly.entity_id
_entity_poly.type
_entity_poly.pdbx_seq_one_letter_code
_entity_poly.pdbx_strand_id
1 'polypeptide(L)'
;MTHIPIYKFNYKTVKVFGWFGFIIFLTGLIFLIRYLTVPGSRESGLELPFLVIVPGQGLLAINIALNSLKNRRYYIEWDDEQIRYWQPRGKEPEFINKTEVVSVEIKNLEVLIRLTDGEKKFNLKHLFFPERKQIREMFEALNQKD
;
A
#
# COMPACT_ATOMS: atom_id res chain seq x y z
N MET A 1 20.80 4.51 9.54
CA MET A 1 19.73 4.56 8.53
C MET A 1 18.57 3.62 8.89
N THR A 2 17.38 4.17 9.13
CA THR A 2 16.15 3.43 9.48
C THR A 2 15.13 3.56 8.35
N HIS A 3 14.73 2.46 7.72
CA HIS A 3 13.72 2.42 6.65
C HIS A 3 12.39 1.88 7.18
N ILE A 4 11.31 2.65 7.05
CA ILE A 4 9.97 2.28 7.51
C ILE A 4 9.01 2.34 6.31
N PRO A 5 8.47 1.21 5.85
CA PRO A 5 7.47 1.20 4.78
C PRO A 5 6.15 1.77 5.31
N ILE A 6 5.45 2.57 4.50
CA ILE A 6 4.16 3.14 4.92
C ILE A 6 3.09 2.05 5.06
N TYR A 7 3.12 1.05 4.17
CA TYR A 7 2.24 -0.11 4.20
C TYR A 7 3.02 -1.37 4.55
N LYS A 8 2.62 -2.06 5.62
CA LYS A 8 3.13 -3.39 5.95
C LYS A 8 2.35 -4.45 5.19
N PHE A 9 3.01 -5.14 4.27
CA PHE A 9 2.48 -6.35 3.68
C PHE A 9 3.60 -7.31 3.28
N ASN A 10 3.33 -8.61 3.36
CA ASN A 10 4.27 -9.63 2.95
C ASN A 10 4.19 -9.79 1.43
N TYR A 11 5.23 -9.33 0.72
CA TYR A 11 5.31 -9.40 -0.75
C TYR A 11 5.08 -10.83 -1.29
N LYS A 12 5.67 -11.84 -0.62
CA LYS A 12 5.50 -13.25 -1.03
C LYS A 12 4.04 -13.66 -0.89
N THR A 13 3.41 -13.33 0.23
CA THR A 13 1.98 -13.63 0.47
C THR A 13 1.08 -12.95 -0.54
N VAL A 14 1.29 -11.66 -0.82
CA VAL A 14 0.48 -10.91 -1.82
C VAL A 14 0.64 -11.50 -3.22
N LYS A 15 1.87 -11.89 -3.60
CA LYS A 15 2.12 -12.52 -4.91
C LYS A 15 1.48 -13.89 -5.03
N VAL A 16 1.58 -14.72 -3.99
CA VAL A 16 0.92 -16.03 -3.93
C VAL A 16 -0.60 -15.88 -4.00
N PHE A 17 -1.16 -14.95 -3.23
CA PHE A 17 -2.60 -14.65 -3.25
C PHE A 17 -3.07 -14.19 -4.64
N GLY A 18 -2.31 -13.30 -5.31
CA GLY A 18 -2.59 -12.90 -6.68
C GLY A 18 -2.55 -14.06 -7.68
N TRP A 19 -1.60 -14.98 -7.54
CA TRP A 19 -1.52 -16.21 -8.34
C TRP A 19 -2.73 -17.12 -8.12
N PHE A 20 -3.14 -17.34 -6.88
CA PHE A 20 -4.37 -18.09 -6.58
C PHE A 20 -5.61 -17.43 -7.21
N GLY A 21 -5.73 -16.10 -7.10
CA GLY A 21 -6.80 -15.34 -7.75
C GLY A 21 -6.83 -15.54 -9.27
N PHE A 22 -5.66 -15.55 -9.92
CA PHE A 22 -5.54 -15.81 -11.34
C PHE A 22 -5.97 -17.23 -11.73
N ILE A 23 -5.58 -18.24 -10.95
CA ILE A 23 -5.98 -19.63 -11.19
C ILE A 23 -7.50 -19.80 -11.05
N ILE A 24 -8.09 -19.21 -10.00
CA ILE A 24 -9.55 -19.22 -9.78
C ILE A 24 -10.26 -18.53 -10.95
N PHE A 25 -9.76 -17.37 -11.38
CA PHE A 25 -10.32 -16.64 -12.52
C PHE A 25 -10.31 -17.48 -13.80
N LEU A 26 -9.15 -18.07 -14.16
CA LEU A 26 -9.03 -18.91 -15.35
C LEU A 26 -9.92 -20.15 -15.28
N THR A 27 -9.95 -20.82 -14.13
CA THR A 27 -10.78 -22.01 -13.93
C THR A 27 -12.26 -21.66 -14.09
N GLY A 28 -12.72 -20.60 -13.42
CA GLY A 28 -14.08 -20.11 -13.55
C GLY A 28 -14.44 -19.72 -14.99
N LEU A 29 -13.51 -19.07 -15.69
CA LEU A 29 -13.70 -18.70 -17.10
C LEU A 29 -13.83 -19.92 -18.01
N ILE A 30 -13.01 -20.97 -17.80
CA ILE A 30 -13.10 -22.23 -18.56
C ILE A 30 -14.46 -22.90 -18.34
N PHE A 31 -14.93 -22.99 -17.09
CA PHE A 31 -16.24 -23.56 -16.78
C PHE A 31 -17.38 -22.74 -17.38
N LEU A 32 -17.29 -21.41 -17.34
CA LEU A 32 -18.27 -20.52 -17.94
C LEU A 32 -18.32 -20.68 -19.48
N ILE A 33 -17.16 -20.73 -20.15
CA ILE A 33 -17.08 -20.98 -21.59
C ILE A 33 -17.71 -22.33 -21.91
N ARG A 34 -17.32 -23.39 -21.19
CA ARG A 34 -17.86 -24.74 -21.40
C ARG A 34 -19.38 -24.77 -21.22
N TYR A 35 -19.91 -24.07 -20.21
CA TYR A 35 -21.34 -23.96 -19.96
C TYR A 35 -22.12 -23.33 -21.12
N LEU A 36 -21.50 -22.37 -21.82
CA LEU A 36 -22.11 -21.64 -22.93
C LEU A 36 -21.98 -22.38 -24.27
N THR A 37 -20.90 -23.14 -24.48
CA THR A 37 -20.56 -23.70 -25.80
C THR A 37 -20.84 -25.19 -25.95
N VAL A 38 -20.87 -25.96 -24.86
CA VAL A 38 -21.01 -27.43 -24.92
C VAL A 38 -22.45 -27.84 -24.60
N PRO A 39 -23.20 -28.41 -25.55
CA PRO A 39 -24.53 -28.96 -25.27
C PRO A 39 -24.45 -30.05 -24.19
N GLY A 40 -25.39 -30.06 -23.24
CA GLY A 40 -25.42 -31.01 -22.11
C GLY A 40 -24.58 -30.61 -20.89
N SER A 41 -23.70 -29.60 -20.99
CA SER A 41 -22.95 -29.12 -19.81
C SER A 41 -23.83 -28.46 -18.74
N ARG A 42 -25.05 -28.08 -19.10
CA ARG A 42 -26.05 -27.49 -18.18
C ARG A 42 -26.60 -28.52 -17.18
N GLU A 43 -26.41 -29.81 -17.46
CA GLU A 43 -26.81 -30.92 -16.58
C GLU A 43 -25.77 -31.22 -15.49
N SER A 44 -24.60 -30.57 -15.53
CA SER A 44 -23.50 -30.75 -14.56
C SER A 44 -23.82 -30.29 -13.14
N GLY A 45 -25.02 -29.75 -12.89
CA GLY A 45 -25.46 -29.27 -11.57
C GLY A 45 -24.80 -27.96 -11.12
N LEU A 46 -23.90 -27.38 -11.93
CA LEU A 46 -23.31 -26.06 -11.68
C LEU A 46 -24.27 -24.96 -12.09
N GLU A 47 -24.82 -24.25 -11.11
CA GLU A 47 -25.73 -23.14 -11.36
C GLU A 47 -25.01 -21.94 -11.99
N LEU A 48 -25.71 -21.27 -12.92
CA LEU A 48 -25.19 -20.11 -13.66
C LEU A 48 -24.65 -18.98 -12.75
N PRO A 49 -25.26 -18.64 -11.59
CA PRO A 49 -24.69 -17.66 -10.68
C PRO A 49 -23.31 -18.05 -10.14
N PHE A 50 -23.08 -19.34 -9.85
CA PHE A 50 -21.78 -19.82 -9.36
C PHE A 50 -20.68 -19.64 -10.42
N LEU A 51 -21.01 -19.94 -11.68
CA LEU A 51 -20.11 -19.78 -12.82
C LEU A 51 -19.69 -18.33 -13.09
N VAL A 52 -20.49 -17.35 -12.64
CA VAL A 52 -20.18 -15.93 -12.76
C VAL A 52 -19.45 -15.41 -11.51
N ILE A 53 -19.86 -15.86 -10.32
CA ILE A 53 -19.28 -15.42 -9.04
C ILE A 53 -17.83 -15.86 -8.91
N VAL A 54 -17.50 -17.11 -9.26
CA VAL A 54 -16.14 -17.67 -9.13
C VAL A 54 -15.10 -16.84 -9.91
N PRO A 55 -15.25 -16.57 -11.22
CA PRO A 55 -14.30 -15.71 -11.91
C PRO A 55 -14.32 -14.28 -11.37
N GLY A 56 -15.48 -13.76 -10.95
CA GLY A 56 -15.56 -12.46 -10.28
C GLY A 56 -14.69 -12.37 -9.02
N GLN A 57 -14.70 -13.39 -8.17
CA GLN A 57 -13.85 -13.47 -6.98
C GLN A 57 -12.36 -13.54 -7.33
N GLY A 58 -12.00 -14.31 -8.37
CA GLY A 58 -10.63 -14.37 -8.88
C GLY A 58 -10.13 -13.00 -9.34
N LEU A 59 -10.96 -12.27 -10.09
CA LEU A 59 -10.65 -10.92 -10.57
C LEU A 59 -10.50 -9.91 -9.41
N LEU A 60 -11.37 -9.98 -8.40
CA LEU A 60 -11.25 -9.16 -7.20
C LEU A 60 -9.95 -9.44 -6.44
N ALA A 61 -9.58 -10.71 -6.27
CA ALA A 61 -8.33 -11.10 -5.61
C ALA A 61 -7.10 -10.55 -6.35
N ILE A 62 -7.09 -10.64 -7.69
CA ILE A 62 -6.03 -10.05 -8.53
C ILE A 62 -5.96 -8.53 -8.32
N ASN A 63 -7.09 -7.82 -8.35
CA ASN A 63 -7.13 -6.37 -8.15
C ASN A 63 -6.58 -5.96 -6.78
N ILE A 64 -6.96 -6.67 -5.72
CA ILE A 64 -6.45 -6.44 -4.36
C ILE A 64 -4.93 -6.66 -4.32
N ALA A 65 -4.43 -7.73 -4.96
CA ALA A 65 -3.01 -8.02 -5.01
C ALA A 65 -2.22 -6.93 -5.76
N LEU A 66 -2.69 -6.50 -6.94
CA LEU A 66 -2.07 -5.44 -7.73
C LEU A 66 -2.04 -4.10 -6.99
N ASN A 67 -3.15 -3.72 -6.36
CA ASN A 67 -3.22 -2.49 -5.56
C ASN A 67 -2.27 -2.54 -4.35
N SER A 68 -2.17 -3.70 -3.70
CA SER A 68 -1.22 -3.89 -2.60
C SER A 68 0.22 -3.75 -3.07
N LEU A 69 0.57 -4.33 -4.22
CA LEU A 69 1.91 -4.21 -4.82
C LEU A 69 2.25 -2.76 -5.21
N LYS A 70 1.29 -2.00 -5.73
CA LYS A 70 1.49 -0.57 -6.05
C LYS A 70 1.83 0.26 -4.81
N ASN A 71 1.28 -0.09 -3.66
CA ASN A 71 1.51 0.61 -2.40
C ASN A 71 2.89 0.32 -1.78
N ARG A 72 3.67 -0.61 -2.34
CA ARG A 72 5.04 -0.93 -1.86
C ARG A 72 5.99 0.26 -1.90
N ARG A 73 5.81 1.14 -2.88
CA ARG A 73 6.76 2.21 -3.18
C ARG A 73 6.78 3.32 -2.14
N TYR A 74 5.84 3.31 -1.20
CA TYR A 74 5.68 4.36 -0.21
C TYR A 74 6.46 4.03 1.07
N TYR A 75 7.38 4.92 1.44
CA TYR A 75 8.29 4.71 2.55
C TYR A 75 8.65 6.03 3.24
N ILE A 76 9.24 5.91 4.42
CA ILE A 76 10.07 6.94 5.04
C ILE A 76 11.41 6.31 5.43
N GLU A 77 12.48 6.96 5.03
CA GLU A 77 13.85 6.65 5.34
C GLU A 77 14.40 7.77 6.19
N TRP A 78 14.93 7.38 7.34
CA TRP A 78 15.56 8.28 8.28
C TRP A 78 17.04 7.98 8.33
N ASP A 79 17.81 8.85 7.72
CA ASP A 79 19.27 8.81 7.78
C ASP A 79 19.79 9.68 8.92
N ASP A 80 21.10 9.82 9.07
CA ASP A 80 21.67 10.71 10.08
C ASP A 80 21.52 12.19 9.68
N GLU A 81 21.69 12.51 8.40
CA GLU A 81 21.66 13.89 7.86
C GLU A 81 20.32 14.24 7.18
N GLN A 82 19.65 13.25 6.58
CA GLN A 82 18.51 13.47 5.70
C GLN A 82 17.32 12.58 6.05
N ILE A 83 16.12 13.09 5.79
CA ILE A 83 14.87 12.34 5.83
C ILE A 83 14.36 12.24 4.40
N ARG A 84 14.25 11.02 3.87
CA ARG A 84 13.74 10.74 2.52
C ARG A 84 12.38 10.06 2.64
N TYR A 85 11.39 10.46 1.88
CA TYR A 85 10.08 9.83 1.95
C TYR A 85 9.31 9.87 0.64
N TRP A 86 8.40 8.93 0.47
CA TRP A 86 7.43 8.95 -0.62
C TRP A 86 6.03 8.66 -0.08
N GLN A 87 5.17 9.68 -0.12
CA GLN A 87 3.80 9.57 0.37
C GLN A 87 2.81 9.13 -0.73
N PRO A 88 1.67 8.49 -0.38
CA PRO A 88 0.64 8.09 -1.34
C PRO A 88 0.13 9.18 -2.28
N ARG A 89 0.08 10.42 -1.78
CA ARG A 89 -0.35 11.62 -2.53
C ARG A 89 0.79 12.35 -3.23
N GLY A 90 2.04 12.03 -2.91
CA GLY A 90 3.23 12.60 -3.54
C GLY A 90 3.49 11.94 -4.90
N LYS A 91 3.75 12.76 -5.92
CA LYS A 91 4.10 12.24 -7.26
C LYS A 91 5.49 11.59 -7.25
N GLU A 92 6.41 12.17 -6.48
CA GLU A 92 7.82 11.80 -6.44
C GLU A 92 8.31 11.68 -5.00
N PRO A 93 9.44 10.99 -4.75
CA PRO A 93 10.13 11.02 -3.48
C PRO A 93 10.58 12.43 -3.11
N GLU A 94 10.41 12.80 -1.85
CA GLU A 94 10.83 14.07 -1.28
C GLU A 94 11.95 13.84 -0.27
N PHE A 95 12.80 14.86 -0.09
CA PHE A 95 13.91 14.86 0.86
C PHE A 95 13.86 16.10 1.75
N ILE A 96 14.33 15.95 2.99
CA ILE A 96 14.50 17.02 3.97
C ILE A 96 15.89 16.89 4.57
N ASN A 97 16.71 17.94 4.46
CA ASN A 97 17.96 18.04 5.21
C ASN A 97 17.64 18.41 6.65
N LYS A 98 18.12 17.65 7.63
CA LYS A 98 17.82 17.93 9.05
C LYS A 98 18.43 19.24 9.53
N THR A 99 19.52 19.69 8.91
CA THR A 99 20.17 20.98 9.21
C THR A 99 19.31 22.19 8.79
N GLU A 100 18.36 22.00 7.88
CA GLU A 100 17.45 23.05 7.42
C GLU A 100 16.16 23.09 8.24
N VAL A 101 15.95 22.15 9.17
CA VAL A 101 14.73 22.08 9.98
C VAL A 101 14.77 23.16 11.05
N VAL A 102 13.83 24.10 10.97
CA VAL A 102 13.66 25.20 11.93
C VAL A 102 12.73 24.79 13.06
N SER A 103 11.63 24.11 12.73
CA SER A 103 10.68 23.60 13.73
C SER A 103 9.80 22.51 13.14
N VAL A 104 9.28 21.67 14.02
CA VAL A 104 8.32 20.61 13.69
C VAL A 104 7.06 20.78 14.53
N GLU A 105 5.91 20.89 13.90
CA GLU A 105 4.62 20.93 14.58
C GLU A 105 3.84 19.66 14.24
N ILE A 106 3.37 18.94 15.27
CA ILE A 106 2.57 17.73 15.08
C ILE A 106 1.14 18.00 15.51
N LYS A 107 0.24 18.08 14.54
CA LYS A 107 -1.19 18.30 14.77
C LYS A 107 -1.98 17.08 14.29
N ASN A 108 -2.56 16.35 15.24
CA ASN A 108 -3.29 15.10 14.99
C ASN A 108 -2.44 14.04 14.26
N LEU A 109 -2.71 13.84 12.96
CA LEU A 109 -2.07 12.88 12.07
C LEU A 109 -1.26 13.57 10.97
N GLU A 110 -0.92 14.83 11.15
CA GLU A 110 -0.09 15.59 10.22
C GLU A 110 1.11 16.18 10.97
N VAL A 111 2.28 16.04 10.34
CA VAL A 111 3.53 16.65 10.78
C VAL A 111 3.82 17.78 9.81
N LEU A 112 3.94 18.99 10.32
CA LEU A 112 4.27 20.19 9.59
C LEU A 112 5.71 20.55 9.93
N ILE A 113 6.57 20.54 8.93
CA ILE A 113 8.02 20.73 9.07
C ILE A 113 8.34 22.07 8.44
N ARG A 114 8.72 23.04 9.27
CA ARG A 114 9.20 24.33 8.78
C ARG A 114 10.69 24.22 8.53
N LEU A 115 11.07 24.50 7.30
CA LEU A 115 12.44 24.56 6.83
C LEU A 115 12.86 26.03 6.70
N THR A 116 14.16 26.28 6.56
CA THR A 116 14.68 27.63 6.27
C THR A 116 14.05 28.23 5.01
N ASP A 117 13.81 27.39 4.00
CA ASP A 117 13.37 27.82 2.66
C ASP A 117 11.90 27.45 2.37
N GLY A 118 11.11 27.07 3.38
CA GLY A 118 9.69 26.79 3.19
C GLY A 118 9.07 25.85 4.21
N GLU A 119 7.99 25.19 3.82
CA GLU A 119 7.25 24.25 4.66
C GLU A 119 7.00 22.95 3.92
N LYS A 120 7.16 21.82 4.61
CA LYS A 120 6.72 20.50 4.13
C LYS A 120 5.71 19.89 5.07
N LYS A 121 4.72 19.22 4.48
CA LYS A 121 3.66 18.51 5.22
C LYS A 121 3.81 17.02 5.03
N PHE A 122 3.80 16.29 6.13
CA PHE A 122 3.88 14.85 6.15
C PHE A 122 2.63 14.27 6.81
N ASN A 123 1.81 13.55 6.03
CA ASN A 123 0.58 12.94 6.55
C ASN A 123 0.84 11.52 7.10
N LEU A 124 0.53 11.30 8.38
CA LEU A 124 0.70 10.05 9.11
C LEU A 124 -0.48 9.08 8.99
N LYS A 125 -1.60 9.49 8.36
CA LYS A 125 -2.86 8.70 8.31
C LYS A 125 -2.68 7.31 7.72
N HIS A 126 -1.75 7.18 6.77
CA HIS A 126 -1.51 5.92 6.03
C HIS A 126 -0.56 4.96 6.75
N LEU A 127 0.06 5.38 7.85
CA LEU A 127 0.97 4.54 8.63
C LEU A 127 0.21 3.62 9.58
N PHE A 128 0.72 2.40 9.75
CA PHE A 128 0.28 1.48 10.79
C PHE A 128 0.62 2.06 12.19
N PHE A 129 -0.18 1.70 13.20
CA PHE A 129 -0.20 2.43 14.49
C PHE A 129 1.15 2.45 15.23
N PRO A 130 1.90 1.33 15.35
CA PRO A 130 3.22 1.33 15.98
C PRO A 130 4.23 2.23 15.24
N GLU A 131 4.26 2.18 13.91
CA GLU A 131 5.17 2.98 13.08
C GLU A 131 4.79 4.45 13.12
N ARG A 132 3.50 4.75 13.19
CA ARG A 132 3.00 6.10 13.40
C ARG A 132 3.53 6.69 14.71
N LYS A 133 3.51 5.90 15.79
CA LYS A 133 4.08 6.32 17.08
C LYS A 133 5.59 6.53 16.97
N GLN A 134 6.31 5.59 16.37
CA GLN A 134 7.75 5.68 16.16
C GLN A 134 8.15 6.91 15.33
N ILE A 135 7.49 7.14 14.19
CA ILE A 135 7.78 8.29 13.31
C ILE A 135 7.46 9.60 14.02
N ARG A 136 6.38 9.64 14.81
CA ARG A 136 6.04 10.80 15.62
C ARG A 136 7.16 11.10 16.64
N GLU A 137 7.61 10.10 17.38
CA GLU A 137 8.73 10.25 18.34
C GLU A 137 10.02 10.72 17.63
N MET A 138 10.30 10.20 16.43
CA MET A 138 11.46 10.61 15.62
C MET A 138 11.38 12.08 15.18
N PHE A 139 10.18 12.56 14.82
CA PHE A 139 9.95 13.97 14.48
C PHE A 139 9.96 14.88 15.71
N GLU A 140 9.42 14.44 16.85
CA GLU A 140 9.47 15.19 18.12
C GLU A 140 10.92 15.36 18.60
N ALA A 141 11.78 14.36 18.41
CA ALA A 141 13.20 14.44 18.77
C ALA A 141 13.99 15.50 17.97
N LEU A 142 13.49 15.94 16.80
CA LEU A 142 14.12 17.03 16.05
C LEU A 142 13.92 18.39 16.71
N ASN A 143 12.81 18.58 17.45
CA ASN A 143 12.57 19.82 18.21
C ASN A 143 13.38 19.90 19.51
N GLN A 144 13.92 18.78 19.99
CA GLN A 144 14.61 18.71 21.28
C GLN A 144 16.13 18.84 21.14
N LYS A 145 16.64 19.14 19.93
CA LYS A 145 18.07 19.26 19.64
C LYS A 145 18.65 20.67 19.87
N ASP A 146 17.91 21.52 20.58
CA ASP A 146 18.40 22.81 21.09
C ASP A 146 19.19 22.64 22.40
#